data_AF-A0AAJ2KK50-F1
#
_entry.id   AF-A0AAJ2KK50-F1
#
_cell.length_a   1.000
_cell.length_b   1.000
_cell.length_c   1.000
_cell.angle_alpha   90.00
_cell.angle_beta   90.00
_cell.angle_gamma   90.00
#
_symmetry.space_group_name_H-M   'P 1'
#
loop_
_entity.id
_entity.type
_entity.pdbx_description
1 polymer ?
#
loop_
_entity_poly.entity_id
_entity_poly.type
_entity_poly.pdbx_seq_one_letter_code
_entity_poly.pdbx_strand_id
1 'polypeptide(L)'
;MKNYLQSVYEDGMKIQLSKVNKYLLVLLITVSAFLISGQVSSSSNIENDFQDLQEKLPLLKDQDLLFLDPASALNYGDRAGKKVLMVIVHHTETSTLKGTKDTLNARGLSVHFIVDRDGSITLMVPLEKEAWHAGISYARVKVDSKLEELRKLNNYSVGIEIVNTGLEPFPEEQMRSVKELILYLMERFKIKRDMIFSHSEIGTIVYDPELGYTMRKPDPHKLFDWELLEKNEIGLHISDRINPKDAKHKMGKTLYKAGDRNEGILKLKQRLNRFFYKIEPWNDKKGNVIFPDNNADYSDEFDENFVWVIYQFSIHNLPREIRKDLPLKLEQADIFPEFFSEYSHGISSSYLTFSEKIKSTLQPCLSKVDYENLLSSLAQYENNISPDASTTLMYKIKLYYDSYLRYRIWSSLYKPFKLNVLEELEILKSGVLSLKSLDSSKAAEVSSLIDSFKVDISLEFQGFEKQWFQEFKNAWRQEFIPSLEEQITWTALHEAILEYLEKAKEEIR
;
A
#
# COMPACT_ATOMS: atom_id res chain seq x y z
N MET A 1 -30.28 44.46 0.42
CA MET A 1 -31.05 43.66 1.40
C MET A 1 -31.77 44.52 2.44
N LYS A 2 -31.08 45.42 3.16
CA LYS A 2 -31.70 46.27 4.21
C LYS A 2 -32.87 47.16 3.71
N ASN A 3 -32.74 47.76 2.52
CA ASN A 3 -33.81 48.60 1.93
C ASN A 3 -34.97 47.79 1.33
N TYR A 4 -34.79 46.51 1.02
CA TYR A 4 -35.85 45.61 0.56
C TYR A 4 -36.66 45.05 1.75
N LEU A 5 -35.99 44.82 2.88
CA LEU A 5 -36.64 44.38 4.12
C LEU A 5 -37.48 45.50 4.77
N GLN A 6 -37.13 46.77 4.55
CA GLN A 6 -37.89 47.89 5.11
C GLN A 6 -39.21 48.16 4.35
N SER A 7 -39.25 47.96 3.03
CA SER A 7 -40.51 48.08 2.26
C SER A 7 -41.49 46.94 2.57
N VAL A 8 -40.97 45.73 2.82
CA VAL A 8 -41.81 44.58 3.23
C VAL A 8 -42.39 44.76 4.64
N TYR A 9 -41.71 45.50 5.52
CA TYR A 9 -42.18 45.77 6.87
C TYR A 9 -43.26 46.86 6.92
N GLU A 10 -43.14 47.90 6.08
CA GLU A 10 -44.11 49.01 6.03
C GLU A 10 -45.41 48.64 5.29
N ASP A 11 -45.36 47.75 4.29
CA ASP A 11 -46.55 47.27 3.56
C ASP A 11 -47.31 46.12 4.27
N GLY A 12 -46.72 45.48 5.28
CA GLY A 12 -47.29 44.32 5.98
C GLY A 12 -48.40 44.64 7.02
N MET A 13 -48.60 45.92 7.37
CA MET A 13 -49.49 46.31 8.48
C MET A 13 -50.97 46.53 8.08
N LYS A 14 -51.52 45.72 7.17
CA LYS A 14 -52.94 45.78 6.80
C LYS A 14 -53.68 44.46 6.60
N ILE A 15 -53.21 43.34 7.16
CA ILE A 15 -53.97 42.08 7.12
C ILE A 15 -54.20 41.54 8.54
N GLN A 16 -55.46 41.61 9.00
CA GLN A 16 -55.93 40.87 10.18
C GLN A 16 -55.85 39.36 9.88
N LEU A 17 -54.79 38.70 10.34
CA LEU A 17 -54.63 37.25 10.21
C LEU A 17 -55.15 36.54 11.47
N SER A 18 -56.10 35.64 11.25
CA SER A 18 -56.75 34.81 12.26
C SER A 18 -55.78 33.78 12.89
N LYS A 19 -56.16 33.26 14.08
CA LYS A 19 -55.37 32.33 14.91
C LYS A 19 -54.80 31.10 14.18
N VAL A 20 -55.35 30.71 13.03
CA VAL A 20 -54.91 29.54 12.25
C VAL A 20 -53.51 29.76 11.61
N ASN A 21 -53.15 31.00 11.27
CA ASN A 21 -51.84 31.29 10.64
C ASN A 21 -50.67 31.34 11.62
N LYS A 22 -50.90 31.47 12.94
CA LYS A 22 -49.81 31.39 13.93
C LYS A 22 -49.24 29.98 14.03
N TYR A 23 -50.07 28.95 13.91
CA TYR A 23 -49.59 27.56 13.89
C TYR A 23 -48.88 27.21 12.60
N LEU A 24 -49.35 27.73 11.45
CA LEU A 24 -48.67 27.51 10.17
C LEU A 24 -47.31 28.23 10.11
N LEU A 25 -47.21 29.44 10.68
CA LEU A 25 -45.95 30.19 10.77
C LEU A 25 -44.97 29.54 11.76
N VAL A 26 -45.45 29.04 12.90
CA VAL A 26 -44.62 28.28 13.84
C VAL A 26 -44.17 26.95 13.22
N LEU A 27 -45.04 26.25 12.47
CA LEU A 27 -44.68 25.02 11.76
C LEU A 27 -43.64 25.30 10.67
N LEU A 28 -43.80 26.37 9.89
CA LEU A 28 -42.83 26.82 8.89
C LEU A 28 -41.49 27.23 9.52
N ILE A 29 -41.49 27.90 10.68
CA ILE A 29 -40.27 28.25 11.43
C ILE A 29 -39.62 27.01 12.04
N THR A 30 -40.37 26.03 12.54
CA THR A 30 -39.80 24.76 13.05
C THR A 30 -39.29 23.85 11.93
N VAL A 31 -39.96 23.82 10.78
CA VAL A 31 -39.51 23.05 9.61
C VAL A 31 -38.32 23.73 8.93
N SER A 32 -38.26 25.07 8.90
CA SER A 32 -37.06 25.77 8.45
C SER A 32 -35.93 25.71 9.49
N ALA A 33 -36.19 25.67 10.80
CA ALA A 33 -35.16 25.40 11.80
C ALA A 33 -34.65 23.93 11.75
N PHE A 34 -35.50 22.97 11.38
CA PHE A 34 -35.08 21.58 11.09
C PHE A 34 -34.33 21.44 9.76
N LEU A 35 -34.68 22.24 8.75
CA LEU A 35 -33.96 22.27 7.46
C LEU A 35 -32.64 23.06 7.56
N ILE A 36 -32.54 24.05 8.45
CA ILE A 36 -31.32 24.83 8.71
C ILE A 36 -30.38 24.09 9.68
N SER A 37 -30.88 23.18 10.53
CA SER A 37 -30.04 22.22 11.27
C SER A 37 -29.63 20.99 10.44
N GLY A 38 -30.16 20.84 9.22
CA GLY A 38 -29.85 19.75 8.29
C GLY A 38 -28.79 20.05 7.23
N GLN A 39 -28.24 21.27 7.19
CA GLN A 39 -27.13 21.64 6.30
C GLN A 39 -26.21 22.67 6.96
N VAL A 40 -25.54 22.24 8.04
CA VAL A 40 -24.24 22.83 8.38
C VAL A 40 -23.19 21.94 7.72
N SER A 41 -22.91 22.20 6.43
CA SER A 41 -21.61 21.82 5.89
C SER A 41 -20.58 22.81 6.42
N SER A 42 -20.31 22.77 7.73
CA SER A 42 -19.01 23.25 8.18
C SER A 42 -18.02 22.30 7.54
N SER A 43 -17.20 22.78 6.61
CA SER A 43 -15.99 22.05 6.23
C SER A 43 -15.29 21.69 7.54
N SER A 44 -15.31 20.43 7.99
CA SER A 44 -14.58 20.06 9.19
C SER A 44 -13.11 20.27 8.85
N ASN A 45 -12.48 21.20 9.57
CA ASN A 45 -11.03 21.27 9.59
C ASN A 45 -10.53 20.25 10.62
N ILE A 46 -9.25 19.92 10.54
CA ILE A 46 -8.64 18.91 11.40
C ILE A 46 -8.77 19.25 12.89
N GLU A 47 -8.86 20.55 13.23
CA GLU A 47 -9.08 21.01 14.60
C GLU A 47 -10.46 20.63 15.14
N ASN A 48 -11.52 20.73 14.31
CA ASN A 48 -12.85 20.27 14.72
C ASN A 48 -12.88 18.76 14.91
N ASP A 49 -12.19 18.01 14.05
CA ASP A 49 -12.06 16.56 14.18
C ASP A 49 -11.32 16.20 15.47
N PHE A 50 -10.26 16.95 15.80
CA PHE A 50 -9.49 16.78 17.02
C PHE A 50 -10.29 17.08 18.29
N GLN A 51 -11.10 18.14 18.27
CA GLN A 51 -11.99 18.48 19.40
C GLN A 51 -13.05 17.39 19.63
N ASP A 52 -13.68 16.90 18.56
CA ASP A 52 -14.65 15.80 18.64
C ASP A 52 -14.00 14.52 19.21
N LEU A 53 -12.77 14.19 18.79
CA LEU A 53 -12.00 13.09 19.39
C LEU A 53 -11.73 13.29 20.89
N GLN A 54 -11.33 14.50 21.31
CA GLN A 54 -11.12 14.84 22.72
C GLN A 54 -12.39 14.67 23.56
N GLU A 55 -13.55 14.99 23.00
CA GLU A 55 -14.83 14.81 23.68
C GLU A 55 -15.27 13.35 23.74
N LYS A 56 -15.03 12.58 22.67
CA LYS A 56 -15.49 11.19 22.54
C LYS A 56 -14.54 10.16 23.15
N LEU A 57 -13.27 10.49 23.33
CA LEU A 57 -12.25 9.63 23.92
C LEU A 57 -11.63 10.29 25.16
N PRO A 58 -12.42 10.57 26.22
CA PRO A 58 -11.97 11.35 27.37
C PRO A 58 -10.79 10.71 28.12
N LEU A 59 -10.70 9.37 28.16
CA LEU A 59 -9.56 8.68 28.78
C LEU A 59 -8.23 8.99 28.09
N LEU A 60 -8.21 9.07 26.76
CA LEU A 60 -6.99 9.41 26.01
C LEU A 60 -6.64 10.88 26.20
N LYS A 61 -7.65 11.75 26.28
CA LYS A 61 -7.45 13.17 26.58
C LYS A 61 -6.90 13.37 27.99
N ASP A 62 -7.51 12.77 29.00
CA ASP A 62 -7.14 12.96 30.41
C ASP A 62 -5.75 12.41 30.75
N GLN A 63 -5.22 11.50 29.92
CA GLN A 63 -3.88 10.95 30.03
C GLN A 63 -2.85 11.63 29.11
N ASP A 64 -3.23 12.71 28.42
CA ASP A 64 -2.38 13.40 27.44
C ASP A 64 -1.86 12.46 26.32
N LEU A 65 -2.71 11.52 25.88
CA LEU A 65 -2.42 10.51 24.85
C LEU A 65 -3.03 10.85 23.47
N LEU A 66 -3.53 12.07 23.28
CA LEU A 66 -4.16 12.49 22.01
C LEU A 66 -3.45 13.73 21.44
N PHE A 67 -2.93 13.60 20.23
CA PHE A 67 -2.05 14.59 19.58
C PHE A 67 -2.59 15.01 18.21
N LEU A 68 -2.39 16.29 17.88
CA LEU A 68 -2.66 16.85 16.56
C LEU A 68 -1.32 17.18 15.89
N ASP A 69 -1.03 16.51 14.78
CA ASP A 69 0.22 16.69 14.04
C ASP A 69 -0.07 16.57 12.54
N PRO A 70 -0.58 17.64 11.91
CA PRO A 70 -1.11 17.55 10.56
C PRO A 70 -0.04 17.15 9.53
N ALA A 71 -0.39 16.23 8.62
CA ALA A 71 0.42 15.87 7.48
C ALA A 71 0.57 17.06 6.51
N SER A 72 1.60 17.01 5.66
CA SER A 72 1.73 17.97 4.56
C SER A 72 0.49 17.96 3.68
N ALA A 73 -0.01 19.14 3.31
CA ALA A 73 -1.13 19.29 2.37
C ALA A 73 -0.84 18.70 0.97
N LEU A 74 0.43 18.39 0.67
CA LEU A 74 0.85 17.69 -0.55
C LEU A 74 0.62 16.17 -0.49
N ASN A 75 0.32 15.62 0.69
CA ASN A 75 0.24 14.17 0.93
C ASN A 75 -1.20 13.66 1.10
N TYR A 76 -2.22 14.49 0.89
CA TYR A 76 -3.63 14.08 0.95
C TYR A 76 -4.48 14.89 -0.04
N GLY A 77 -5.67 14.38 -0.37
CA GLY A 77 -6.55 14.96 -1.39
C GLY A 77 -8.01 15.10 -0.96
N ASP A 78 -8.88 15.38 -1.92
CA ASP A 78 -10.33 15.35 -1.72
C ASP A 78 -10.90 13.96 -2.01
N ARG A 79 -11.86 13.50 -1.19
CA ARG A 79 -12.56 12.21 -1.37
C ARG A 79 -13.44 12.11 -2.62
N ALA A 80 -13.38 13.08 -3.54
CA ALA A 80 -14.23 13.14 -4.74
C ALA A 80 -15.73 12.94 -4.47
N GLY A 81 -16.23 13.50 -3.35
CA GLY A 81 -17.63 13.40 -2.93
C GLY A 81 -18.05 12.02 -2.37
N LYS A 82 -17.09 11.12 -2.12
CA LYS A 82 -17.36 9.81 -1.50
C LYS A 82 -17.48 9.93 0.02
N LYS A 83 -18.38 9.14 0.59
CA LYS A 83 -18.55 9.00 2.03
C LYS A 83 -17.51 8.05 2.61
N VAL A 84 -17.15 8.27 3.87
CA VAL A 84 -16.42 7.26 4.66
C VAL A 84 -17.37 6.08 4.90
N LEU A 85 -16.94 4.90 4.47
CA LEU A 85 -17.67 3.63 4.58
C LEU A 85 -16.90 2.57 5.38
N MET A 86 -15.59 2.73 5.55
CA MET A 86 -14.72 1.69 6.11
C MET A 86 -13.52 2.25 6.88
N VAL A 87 -12.93 1.40 7.71
CA VAL A 87 -11.62 1.62 8.33
C VAL A 87 -10.64 0.61 7.76
N ILE A 88 -9.42 1.06 7.50
CA ILE A 88 -8.31 0.20 7.08
C ILE A 88 -7.19 0.34 8.11
N VAL A 89 -6.77 -0.78 8.67
CA VAL A 89 -5.66 -0.85 9.62
C VAL A 89 -4.37 -1.30 8.94
N HIS A 90 -3.27 -0.69 9.34
CA HIS A 90 -1.91 -0.89 8.83
C HIS A 90 -0.93 -1.12 9.98
N HIS A 91 0.27 -1.59 9.65
CA HIS A 91 1.41 -1.49 10.55
C HIS A 91 2.63 -0.95 9.80
N THR A 92 3.48 -0.24 10.55
CA THR A 92 4.46 0.67 9.94
C THR A 92 5.74 0.01 9.44
N GLU A 93 6.01 -1.23 9.86
CA GLU A 93 7.32 -1.88 9.77
C GLU A 93 8.45 -1.06 10.44
N THR A 94 8.11 -0.14 11.35
CA THR A 94 9.06 0.66 12.14
C THR A 94 8.78 0.56 13.62
N SER A 95 9.79 0.85 14.45
CA SER A 95 9.67 0.76 15.91
C SER A 95 9.26 2.07 16.58
N THR A 96 9.12 3.18 15.85
CA THR A 96 8.89 4.52 16.44
C THR A 96 7.95 5.38 15.62
N LEU A 97 7.14 6.21 16.30
CA LEU A 97 6.30 7.24 15.66
C LEU A 97 7.09 8.15 14.70
N LYS A 98 8.29 8.58 15.09
CA LYS A 98 9.14 9.40 14.23
C LYS A 98 9.52 8.67 12.94
N GLY A 99 9.97 7.42 13.04
CA GLY A 99 10.32 6.60 11.87
C GLY A 99 9.14 6.39 10.92
N THR A 100 7.95 6.17 11.47
CA THR A 100 6.69 6.10 10.71
C THR A 100 6.43 7.37 9.93
N LYS A 101 6.42 8.52 10.62
CA LYS A 101 6.16 9.82 9.98
C LYS A 101 7.17 10.15 8.89
N ASP A 102 8.46 9.95 9.17
CA ASP A 102 9.53 10.21 8.22
C ASP A 102 9.34 9.34 6.95
N THR A 103 8.96 8.08 7.13
CA THR A 103 8.71 7.14 6.02
C THR A 103 7.49 7.55 5.19
N LEU A 104 6.38 7.90 5.83
CA LEU A 104 5.17 8.36 5.14
C LEU A 104 5.47 9.64 4.33
N ASN A 105 6.13 10.61 4.95
CA ASN A 105 6.48 11.87 4.31
C ASN A 105 7.43 11.68 3.12
N ALA A 106 8.49 10.88 3.28
CA ALA A 106 9.45 10.61 2.22
C ALA A 106 8.83 9.91 1.00
N ARG A 107 7.75 9.14 1.20
CA ARG A 107 7.02 8.43 0.15
C ARG A 107 5.84 9.22 -0.41
N GLY A 108 5.57 10.42 0.09
CA GLY A 108 4.37 11.20 -0.25
C GLY A 108 3.09 10.44 0.10
N LEU A 109 3.09 9.69 1.20
CA LEU A 109 1.93 8.94 1.71
C LEU A 109 1.39 9.63 2.96
N SER A 110 0.17 9.28 3.34
CA SER A 110 -0.46 9.75 4.58
C SER A 110 -1.50 8.78 5.08
N VAL A 111 -1.82 8.90 6.37
CA VAL A 111 -2.87 8.16 7.08
C VAL A 111 -3.65 9.17 7.91
N HIS A 112 -4.84 8.82 8.37
CA HIS A 112 -5.61 9.74 9.21
C HIS A 112 -5.10 9.70 10.64
N PHE A 113 -4.78 8.50 11.13
CA PHE A 113 -4.31 8.28 12.49
C PHE A 113 -3.02 7.49 12.50
N ILE A 114 -2.13 7.82 13.44
CA ILE A 114 -1.05 6.94 13.89
C ILE A 114 -1.30 6.58 15.35
N VAL A 115 -1.26 5.29 15.70
CA VAL A 115 -1.30 4.81 17.09
C VAL A 115 0.09 4.33 17.50
N ASP A 116 0.73 5.02 18.44
CA ASP A 116 2.05 4.65 18.94
C ASP A 116 1.97 3.49 19.95
N ARG A 117 3.13 2.96 20.34
CA ARG A 117 3.26 1.76 21.18
C ARG A 117 2.68 1.93 22.58
N ASP A 118 2.68 3.15 23.11
CA ASP A 118 2.10 3.50 24.41
C ASP A 118 0.58 3.73 24.36
N GLY A 119 -0.04 3.57 23.18
CA GLY A 119 -1.45 3.83 22.96
C GLY A 119 -1.79 5.28 22.66
N SER A 120 -0.81 6.17 22.54
CA SER A 120 -1.06 7.52 22.05
C SER A 120 -1.59 7.53 20.61
N ILE A 121 -2.50 8.45 20.32
CA ILE A 121 -3.13 8.63 19.01
C ILE A 121 -2.75 9.99 18.46
N THR A 122 -2.19 10.01 17.24
CA THR A 122 -1.90 11.24 16.49
C THR A 122 -2.85 11.37 15.31
N LEU A 123 -3.64 12.45 15.25
CA LEU A 123 -4.46 12.81 14.10
C LEU A 123 -3.62 13.62 13.10
N MET A 124 -3.54 13.11 11.86
CA MET A 124 -2.65 13.60 10.80
C MET A 124 -3.42 14.24 9.63
N VAL A 125 -4.58 13.69 9.24
CA VAL A 125 -5.36 14.15 8.06
C VAL A 125 -6.82 14.37 8.47
N PRO A 126 -7.48 15.48 8.07
CA PRO A 126 -8.90 15.68 8.33
C PRO A 126 -9.73 14.49 7.83
N LEU A 127 -10.74 14.06 8.57
CA LEU A 127 -11.47 12.83 8.26
C LEU A 127 -12.31 12.94 6.97
N GLU A 128 -12.69 14.16 6.58
CA GLU A 128 -13.36 14.45 5.31
C GLU A 128 -12.40 14.48 4.10
N LYS A 129 -11.09 14.41 4.32
CA LYS A 129 -10.07 14.36 3.26
C LYS A 129 -9.64 12.93 2.97
N GLU A 130 -9.10 12.73 1.78
CA GLU A 130 -8.54 11.47 1.31
C GLU A 130 -7.07 11.37 1.75
N ALA A 131 -6.77 10.62 2.81
CA ALA A 131 -5.39 10.20 3.06
C ALA A 131 -4.94 9.13 2.05
N TRP A 132 -3.65 9.07 1.75
CA TRP A 132 -3.08 8.16 0.75
C TRP A 132 -2.41 6.95 1.39
N HIS A 133 -3.21 5.97 1.81
CA HIS A 133 -2.75 4.81 2.58
C HIS A 133 -3.03 3.45 1.91
N ALA A 134 -4.21 3.29 1.30
CA ALA A 134 -4.69 2.03 0.72
C ALA A 134 -4.14 1.74 -0.70
N GLY A 135 -3.64 2.74 -1.42
CA GLY A 135 -3.09 2.58 -2.78
C GLY A 135 -4.03 1.86 -3.77
N ILE A 136 -3.48 0.99 -4.63
CA ILE A 136 -4.28 0.11 -5.50
C ILE A 136 -5.05 -0.85 -4.60
N SER A 137 -6.35 -0.62 -4.50
CA SER A 137 -7.22 -1.24 -3.50
C SER A 137 -8.60 -1.50 -4.05
N TYR A 138 -9.22 -2.55 -3.51
CA TYR A 138 -10.52 -3.05 -3.91
C TYR A 138 -11.24 -3.70 -2.72
N ALA A 139 -12.57 -3.54 -2.66
CA ALA A 139 -13.42 -4.36 -1.81
C ALA A 139 -14.80 -4.57 -2.45
N ARG A 140 -15.33 -5.79 -2.34
CA ARG A 140 -16.72 -6.11 -2.72
C ARG A 140 -17.62 -6.10 -1.48
N VAL A 141 -18.36 -5.02 -1.30
CA VAL A 141 -19.06 -4.71 -0.05
C VAL A 141 -20.56 -4.46 -0.27
N LYS A 142 -21.38 -4.55 0.78
CA LYS A 142 -22.83 -4.28 0.69
C LYS A 142 -23.16 -2.85 1.12
N VAL A 143 -23.42 -1.97 0.16
CA VAL A 143 -23.84 -0.58 0.37
C VAL A 143 -25.34 -0.48 0.05
N ASP A 144 -26.14 0.02 0.98
CA ASP A 144 -27.60 0.21 0.80
C ASP A 144 -28.33 -1.01 0.20
N SER A 145 -28.01 -2.18 0.76
CA SER A 145 -28.53 -3.49 0.35
C SER A 145 -28.10 -4.00 -1.02
N LYS A 146 -27.25 -3.26 -1.74
CA LYS A 146 -26.66 -3.66 -3.01
C LYS A 146 -25.22 -4.10 -2.81
N LEU A 147 -24.82 -5.13 -3.53
CA LEU A 147 -23.44 -5.57 -3.58
C LEU A 147 -22.70 -4.67 -4.55
N GLU A 148 -21.79 -3.86 -4.02
CA GLU A 148 -20.99 -2.92 -4.79
C GLU A 148 -19.53 -3.35 -4.83
N GLU A 149 -18.89 -3.00 -5.94
CA GLU A 149 -17.46 -3.15 -6.16
C GLU A 149 -16.82 -1.77 -6.00
N LEU A 150 -16.08 -1.58 -4.91
CA LEU A 150 -15.37 -0.34 -4.63
C LEU A 150 -13.91 -0.46 -5.03
N ARG A 151 -13.37 0.60 -5.63
CA ARG A 151 -11.97 0.73 -6.04
C ARG A 151 -11.41 2.04 -5.50
N LYS A 152 -10.07 2.12 -5.38
CA LYS A 152 -9.38 3.30 -4.81
C LYS A 152 -9.94 3.62 -3.43
N LEU A 153 -9.81 2.66 -2.52
CA LEU A 153 -10.49 2.65 -1.23
C LEU A 153 -10.11 3.83 -0.33
N ASN A 154 -8.97 4.49 -0.55
CA ASN A 154 -8.65 5.79 0.06
C ASN A 154 -9.86 6.75 0.11
N ASN A 155 -10.64 6.83 -0.97
CA ASN A 155 -11.82 7.71 -1.07
C ASN A 155 -12.91 7.35 -0.06
N TYR A 156 -12.99 6.09 0.34
CA TYR A 156 -14.04 5.51 1.18
C TYR A 156 -13.57 5.19 2.59
N SER A 157 -12.27 5.34 2.89
CA SER A 157 -11.68 4.81 4.11
C SER A 157 -11.05 5.86 5.01
N VAL A 158 -11.04 5.54 6.31
CA VAL A 158 -10.12 6.11 7.27
C VAL A 158 -8.98 5.11 7.48
N GLY A 159 -7.74 5.55 7.26
CA GLY A 159 -6.51 4.79 7.48
C GLY A 159 -5.96 4.98 8.88
N ILE A 160 -5.75 3.89 9.60
CA ILE A 160 -5.10 3.83 10.91
C ILE A 160 -3.77 3.09 10.77
N GLU A 161 -2.69 3.78 11.07
CA GLU A 161 -1.34 3.25 11.03
C GLU A 161 -0.85 2.93 12.44
N ILE A 162 -0.31 1.73 12.66
CA ILE A 162 0.02 1.25 14.01
C ILE A 162 1.53 1.00 14.10
N VAL A 163 2.20 1.70 15.03
CA VAL A 163 3.65 1.64 15.18
C VAL A 163 4.06 0.26 15.69
N ASN A 164 4.65 -0.54 14.80
CA ASN A 164 5.05 -1.93 15.04
C ASN A 164 6.04 -2.35 13.94
N THR A 165 7.04 -3.17 14.28
CA THR A 165 8.08 -3.62 13.32
C THR A 165 7.62 -4.76 12.42
N GLY A 166 6.45 -5.34 12.69
CA GLY A 166 5.92 -6.50 11.99
C GLY A 166 6.50 -7.82 12.48
N LEU A 167 7.28 -7.82 13.56
CA LEU A 167 7.94 -9.02 14.11
C LEU A 167 7.53 -9.33 15.55
N GLU A 168 6.73 -8.46 16.15
CA GLU A 168 6.38 -8.50 17.56
C GLU A 168 4.87 -8.35 17.78
N PRO A 169 4.35 -8.87 18.91
CA PRO A 169 2.99 -8.55 19.33
C PRO A 169 2.78 -7.05 19.54
N PHE A 170 1.56 -6.60 19.28
CA PHE A 170 1.12 -5.23 19.58
C PHE A 170 0.90 -5.09 21.10
N PRO A 171 1.43 -4.03 21.76
CA PRO A 171 1.16 -3.76 23.17
C PRO A 171 -0.34 -3.65 23.48
N GLU A 172 -0.71 -3.98 24.72
CA GLU A 172 -2.11 -4.00 25.13
C GLU A 172 -2.72 -2.60 25.11
N GLU A 173 -1.99 -1.59 25.60
CA GLU A 173 -2.39 -0.19 25.54
C GLU A 173 -2.59 0.30 24.11
N GLN A 174 -1.69 -0.07 23.19
CA GLN A 174 -1.81 0.23 21.76
C GLN A 174 -3.10 -0.37 21.17
N MET A 175 -3.35 -1.65 21.41
CA MET A 175 -4.54 -2.32 20.90
C MET A 175 -5.84 -1.81 21.54
N ARG A 176 -5.80 -1.39 22.81
CA ARG A 176 -6.92 -0.73 23.47
C ARG A 176 -7.27 0.58 22.76
N SER A 177 -6.29 1.42 22.47
CA SER A 177 -6.49 2.67 21.74
C SER A 177 -6.99 2.45 20.32
N VAL A 178 -6.45 1.46 19.59
CA VAL A 178 -6.96 1.08 18.26
C VAL A 178 -8.44 0.70 18.32
N LYS A 179 -8.82 -0.13 19.29
CA LYS A 179 -10.21 -0.55 19.48
C LYS A 179 -11.13 0.66 19.76
N GLU A 180 -10.79 1.51 20.72
CA GLU A 180 -11.59 2.70 21.04
C GLU A 180 -11.71 3.66 19.85
N LEU A 181 -10.62 3.85 19.10
CA LEU A 181 -10.60 4.67 17.89
C LEU A 181 -11.53 4.10 16.80
N ILE A 182 -11.52 2.79 16.59
CA ILE A 182 -12.41 2.15 15.60
C ILE A 182 -13.88 2.28 16.02
N LEU A 183 -14.21 2.07 17.30
CA LEU A 183 -15.57 2.25 17.81
C LEU A 183 -16.06 3.69 17.59
N TYR A 184 -15.20 4.68 17.88
CA TYR A 184 -15.48 6.08 17.60
C TYR A 184 -15.78 6.33 16.11
N LEU A 185 -14.95 5.80 15.21
CA LEU A 185 -15.14 5.97 13.76
C LEU A 185 -16.42 5.28 13.27
N MET A 186 -16.73 4.11 13.82
CA MET A 186 -17.98 3.39 13.55
C MET A 186 -19.20 4.20 13.98
N GLU A 187 -19.17 4.81 15.16
CA GLU A 187 -20.26 5.67 15.64
C GLU A 187 -20.40 6.92 14.76
N ARG A 188 -19.28 7.60 14.49
CA ARG A 188 -19.24 8.89 13.77
C ARG A 188 -19.73 8.75 12.33
N PHE A 189 -19.23 7.75 11.60
CA PHE A 189 -19.53 7.58 10.17
C PHE A 189 -20.58 6.51 9.88
N LYS A 190 -21.13 5.87 10.92
CA LYS A 190 -22.05 4.72 10.78
C LYS A 190 -21.42 3.58 9.97
N ILE A 191 -20.12 3.38 10.15
CA ILE A 191 -19.37 2.28 9.53
C ILE A 191 -19.89 0.98 10.13
N LYS A 192 -20.25 0.04 9.26
CA LYS A 192 -20.72 -1.28 9.70
C LYS A 192 -19.53 -2.09 10.24
N ARG A 193 -19.80 -2.96 11.21
CA ARG A 193 -18.77 -3.86 11.79
C ARG A 193 -18.05 -4.70 10.74
N ASP A 194 -18.69 -5.05 9.62
CA ASP A 194 -18.08 -5.81 8.51
C ASP A 194 -17.27 -4.95 7.51
N MET A 195 -17.03 -3.69 7.83
CA MET A 195 -16.28 -2.72 7.01
C MET A 195 -14.98 -2.27 7.69
N ILE A 196 -14.40 -3.15 8.49
CA ILE A 196 -13.11 -2.95 9.16
C ILE A 196 -12.15 -3.94 8.53
N PHE A 197 -11.16 -3.43 7.81
CA PHE A 197 -10.27 -4.22 6.97
C PHE A 197 -8.82 -4.09 7.41
N SER A 198 -8.07 -5.19 7.31
CA SER A 198 -6.63 -5.10 7.14
C SER A 198 -6.27 -4.52 5.77
N HIS A 199 -5.07 -3.95 5.64
CA HIS A 199 -4.53 -3.63 4.32
C HIS A 199 -4.37 -4.87 3.44
N SER A 200 -4.08 -6.01 4.05
CA SER A 200 -3.94 -7.30 3.39
C SER A 200 -5.24 -7.91 2.88
N GLU A 201 -6.40 -7.42 3.31
CA GLU A 201 -7.70 -7.82 2.76
C GLU A 201 -8.11 -6.98 1.54
N ILE A 202 -7.49 -5.81 1.37
CA ILE A 202 -7.88 -4.84 0.34
C ILE A 202 -6.79 -4.70 -0.72
N GLY A 203 -7.15 -4.89 -1.99
CA GLY A 203 -6.15 -4.79 -3.06
C GLY A 203 -5.01 -5.80 -2.92
N THR A 204 -5.30 -6.95 -2.30
CA THR A 204 -4.35 -8.01 -1.98
C THR A 204 -3.72 -8.57 -3.23
N ILE A 205 -4.45 -8.67 -4.35
CA ILE A 205 -3.98 -9.33 -5.57
C ILE A 205 -4.05 -8.35 -6.75
N VAL A 206 -2.92 -8.14 -7.40
CA VAL A 206 -2.84 -7.38 -8.65
C VAL A 206 -2.30 -8.28 -9.76
N TYR A 207 -2.97 -8.28 -10.91
CA TYR A 207 -2.42 -8.98 -12.08
C TYR A 207 -1.26 -8.17 -12.67
N ASP A 208 -0.11 -8.80 -12.72
CA ASP A 208 1.07 -8.34 -13.44
C ASP A 208 1.23 -9.18 -14.73
N PRO A 209 1.40 -8.57 -15.92
CA PRO A 209 1.53 -9.32 -17.17
C PRO A 209 2.72 -10.28 -17.24
N GLU A 210 3.79 -10.03 -16.48
CA GLU A 210 5.00 -10.85 -16.47
C GLU A 210 4.97 -11.91 -15.36
N LEU A 211 4.20 -11.66 -14.30
CA LEU A 211 4.28 -12.42 -13.04
C LEU A 211 2.96 -13.06 -12.61
N GLY A 212 1.86 -12.76 -13.31
CA GLY A 212 0.53 -13.19 -12.93
C GLY A 212 0.01 -12.42 -11.71
N TYR A 213 -0.84 -13.07 -10.93
CA TYR A 213 -1.51 -12.48 -9.77
C TYR A 213 -0.56 -12.29 -8.58
N THR A 214 -0.03 -11.10 -8.38
CA THR A 214 0.93 -10.83 -7.30
C THR A 214 0.25 -10.23 -6.08
N MET A 215 0.74 -10.61 -4.89
CA MET A 215 0.25 -10.04 -3.65
C MET A 215 0.85 -8.65 -3.38
N ARG A 216 0.05 -7.69 -2.90
CA ARG A 216 0.52 -6.29 -2.72
C ARG A 216 0.99 -5.96 -1.32
N LYS A 217 0.27 -6.40 -0.28
CA LYS A 217 0.43 -5.93 1.12
C LYS A 217 0.03 -6.99 2.15
N PRO A 218 0.92 -7.37 3.11
CA PRO A 218 0.60 -8.33 4.17
C PRO A 218 0.25 -7.68 5.52
N ASP A 219 0.09 -6.36 5.58
CA ASP A 219 -0.19 -5.64 6.83
C ASP A 219 -1.69 -5.64 7.23
N PRO A 220 -2.01 -5.67 8.54
CA PRO A 220 -1.09 -5.78 9.68
C PRO A 220 -0.60 -7.22 9.88
N HIS A 221 0.57 -7.36 10.48
CA HIS A 221 1.21 -8.65 10.76
C HIS A 221 0.29 -9.62 11.53
N LYS A 222 0.53 -10.95 11.40
CA LYS A 222 -0.32 -12.02 11.97
C LYS A 222 -0.58 -11.93 13.47
N LEU A 223 0.22 -11.16 14.21
CA LEU A 223 0.07 -10.96 15.66
C LEU A 223 -0.89 -9.83 16.02
N PHE A 224 -1.47 -9.14 15.04
CA PHE A 224 -2.53 -8.16 15.27
C PHE A 224 -3.72 -8.79 15.99
N ASP A 225 -4.21 -8.13 17.05
CA ASP A 225 -5.19 -8.72 17.96
C ASP A 225 -6.63 -8.55 17.44
N TRP A 226 -6.93 -9.24 16.34
CA TRP A 226 -8.30 -9.32 15.79
C TRP A 226 -9.31 -9.84 16.81
N GLU A 227 -8.91 -10.73 17.71
CA GLU A 227 -9.80 -11.29 18.73
C GLU A 227 -10.26 -10.23 19.74
N LEU A 228 -9.37 -9.29 20.10
CA LEU A 228 -9.76 -8.15 20.92
C LEU A 228 -10.85 -7.33 20.22
N LEU A 229 -10.68 -7.02 18.94
CA LEU A 229 -11.65 -6.23 18.18
C LEU A 229 -13.01 -6.95 18.13
N GLU A 230 -13.01 -8.24 17.83
CA GLU A 230 -14.23 -9.03 17.69
C GLU A 230 -14.99 -9.23 19.00
N LYS A 231 -14.27 -9.42 20.12
CA LYS A 231 -14.88 -9.42 21.47
C LYS A 231 -15.61 -8.12 21.78
N ASN A 232 -15.33 -7.05 21.04
CA ASN A 232 -15.95 -5.73 21.16
C ASN A 232 -16.81 -5.38 19.93
N GLU A 233 -17.30 -6.40 19.21
CA GLU A 233 -18.23 -6.25 18.07
C GLU A 233 -17.66 -5.51 16.84
N ILE A 234 -16.34 -5.47 16.71
CA ILE A 234 -15.62 -4.87 15.58
C ILE A 234 -15.10 -5.97 14.65
N GLY A 235 -15.35 -5.84 13.35
CA GLY A 235 -14.96 -6.84 12.35
C GLY A 235 -15.99 -7.92 12.12
N LEU A 236 -15.59 -8.95 11.38
CA LEU A 236 -16.44 -10.06 10.97
C LEU A 236 -16.34 -11.27 11.89
N HIS A 237 -16.70 -11.15 13.17
CA HIS A 237 -17.02 -12.33 13.97
C HIS A 237 -17.99 -12.01 15.11
N ILE A 238 -19.09 -12.77 15.15
CA ILE A 238 -19.94 -12.96 16.32
C ILE A 238 -19.45 -14.28 16.96
N SER A 239 -18.68 -14.16 18.04
CA SER A 239 -18.56 -15.14 19.14
C SER A 239 -17.94 -16.54 18.90
N ASP A 240 -17.80 -17.05 17.68
CA ASP A 240 -17.54 -18.50 17.46
C ASP A 240 -16.37 -18.85 16.48
N ARG A 241 -15.24 -18.11 16.44
CA ARG A 241 -14.05 -18.52 15.64
C ARG A 241 -13.80 -20.03 15.75
N ILE A 242 -13.30 -20.67 14.67
CA ILE A 242 -12.94 -22.09 14.72
C ILE A 242 -12.11 -22.36 15.98
N ASN A 243 -12.59 -23.25 16.85
CA ASN A 243 -11.92 -23.42 18.13
C ASN A 243 -10.49 -23.97 17.91
N PRO A 244 -9.53 -23.64 18.78
CA PRO A 244 -8.13 -24.05 18.58
C PRO A 244 -7.92 -25.56 18.44
N LYS A 245 -8.79 -26.40 19.03
CA LYS A 245 -8.66 -27.86 18.92
C LYS A 245 -9.04 -28.34 17.52
N ASP A 246 -10.15 -27.85 16.99
CA ASP A 246 -10.61 -28.16 15.63
C ASP A 246 -9.61 -27.63 14.60
N ALA A 247 -9.10 -26.41 14.82
CA ALA A 247 -8.06 -25.84 13.98
C ALA A 247 -6.84 -26.75 13.90
N LYS A 248 -6.28 -27.17 15.05
CA LYS A 248 -5.13 -28.11 15.12
C LYS A 248 -5.42 -29.44 14.45
N HIS A 249 -6.63 -29.97 14.58
CA HIS A 249 -6.99 -31.23 13.93
C HIS A 249 -7.01 -31.13 12.39
N LYS A 250 -7.32 -29.94 11.85
CA LYS A 250 -7.29 -29.70 10.39
C LYS A 250 -5.89 -29.31 9.88
N MET A 251 -5.01 -28.77 10.73
CA MET A 251 -3.60 -28.54 10.39
C MET A 251 -2.91 -29.88 10.11
N GLY A 252 -2.47 -30.10 8.87
CA GLY A 252 -1.89 -31.36 8.40
C GLY A 252 -2.74 -32.10 7.37
N LYS A 253 -4.00 -31.67 7.15
CA LYS A 253 -4.85 -32.23 6.10
C LYS A 253 -4.83 -31.33 4.87
N THR A 254 -4.19 -31.83 3.81
CA THR A 254 -4.16 -31.17 2.51
C THR A 254 -5.40 -31.56 1.67
N LEU A 255 -6.18 -30.58 1.25
CA LEU A 255 -7.24 -30.74 0.24
C LEU A 255 -6.77 -30.33 -1.15
N TYR A 256 -5.90 -29.31 -1.23
CA TYR A 256 -5.36 -28.79 -2.50
C TYR A 256 -3.83 -28.75 -2.43
N LYS A 257 -3.17 -29.21 -3.50
CA LYS A 257 -1.73 -29.18 -3.71
C LYS A 257 -1.34 -28.22 -4.83
N ALA A 258 -0.14 -27.65 -4.75
CA ALA A 258 0.35 -26.78 -5.80
C ALA A 258 0.29 -27.49 -7.16
N GLY A 259 -0.30 -26.82 -8.16
CA GLY A 259 -0.52 -27.38 -9.50
C GLY A 259 -1.79 -28.24 -9.65
N ASP A 260 -2.54 -28.51 -8.58
CA ASP A 260 -3.87 -29.14 -8.71
C ASP A 260 -4.78 -28.28 -9.58
N ARG A 261 -5.59 -28.92 -10.43
CA ARG A 261 -6.59 -28.26 -11.29
C ARG A 261 -7.93 -28.96 -11.18
N ASN A 262 -8.93 -28.30 -10.59
CA ASN A 262 -10.28 -28.85 -10.44
C ASN A 262 -11.34 -27.80 -10.08
N GLU A 263 -12.61 -28.17 -10.21
CA GLU A 263 -13.77 -27.32 -9.91
C GLU A 263 -13.83 -26.85 -8.44
N GLY A 264 -13.25 -27.62 -7.50
CA GLY A 264 -13.17 -27.23 -6.09
C GLY A 264 -12.33 -25.97 -5.89
N ILE A 265 -11.23 -25.84 -6.62
CA ILE A 265 -10.37 -24.65 -6.58
C ILE A 265 -11.10 -23.43 -7.16
N LEU A 266 -11.84 -23.62 -8.25
CA LEU A 266 -12.68 -22.57 -8.82
C LEU A 266 -13.74 -22.09 -7.82
N LYS A 267 -14.46 -23.02 -7.19
CA LYS A 267 -15.43 -22.71 -6.13
C LYS A 267 -14.78 -21.97 -4.97
N LEU A 268 -13.57 -22.35 -4.59
CA LEU A 268 -12.83 -21.72 -3.51
C LEU A 268 -12.50 -20.24 -3.80
N LYS A 269 -11.98 -19.95 -4.99
CA LYS A 269 -11.75 -18.57 -5.43
C LYS A 269 -13.05 -17.75 -5.45
N GLN A 270 -14.14 -18.33 -5.95
CA GLN A 270 -15.46 -17.68 -5.95
C GLN A 270 -15.95 -17.34 -4.54
N ARG A 271 -15.76 -18.25 -3.57
CA ARG A 271 -16.11 -18.03 -2.17
C ARG A 271 -15.32 -16.90 -1.56
N LEU A 272 -14.00 -16.85 -1.78
CA LEU A 272 -13.14 -15.75 -1.34
C LEU A 272 -13.58 -14.40 -1.94
N ASN A 273 -13.98 -14.38 -3.21
CA ASN A 273 -14.57 -13.18 -3.83
C ASN A 273 -15.88 -12.68 -3.17
N ARG A 274 -16.52 -13.50 -2.33
CA ARG A 274 -17.69 -13.08 -1.52
C ARG A 274 -17.28 -12.42 -0.20
N PHE A 275 -16.03 -12.60 0.25
CA PHE A 275 -15.44 -12.03 1.47
C PHE A 275 -14.46 -10.89 1.15
N PHE A 276 -14.82 -10.00 0.24
CA PHE A 276 -14.08 -8.76 -0.08
C PHE A 276 -12.81 -8.94 -0.92
N TYR A 277 -12.15 -10.11 -0.86
CA TYR A 277 -11.01 -10.43 -1.72
C TYR A 277 -11.40 -10.31 -3.18
N LYS A 278 -10.44 -9.86 -4.00
CA LYS A 278 -10.61 -9.85 -5.44
C LYS A 278 -9.55 -10.68 -6.11
N ILE A 279 -9.99 -11.82 -6.60
CA ILE A 279 -9.22 -12.68 -7.47
C ILE A 279 -9.77 -12.39 -8.88
N GLU A 280 -9.15 -11.46 -9.61
CA GLU A 280 -9.62 -11.08 -10.96
C GLU A 280 -9.51 -12.27 -11.93
N PRO A 281 -10.30 -12.33 -13.00
CA PRO A 281 -10.01 -13.16 -14.17
C PRO A 281 -8.96 -12.50 -15.08
N TRP A 282 -8.38 -13.31 -15.96
CA TRP A 282 -7.33 -12.93 -16.91
C TRP A 282 -7.73 -11.76 -17.83
N ASN A 283 -6.76 -10.92 -18.20
CA ASN A 283 -6.93 -9.95 -19.30
C ASN A 283 -6.74 -10.69 -20.63
N ASP A 284 -7.61 -10.46 -21.62
CA ASP A 284 -7.34 -10.95 -22.97
C ASP A 284 -6.09 -10.27 -23.58
N LYS A 285 -5.61 -10.78 -24.73
CA LYS A 285 -4.47 -10.21 -25.47
C LYS A 285 -4.66 -8.74 -25.92
N LYS A 286 -5.85 -8.16 -25.72
CA LYS A 286 -6.20 -6.78 -26.06
C LYS A 286 -6.39 -5.91 -24.81
N GLY A 287 -6.16 -6.44 -23.61
CA GLY A 287 -6.27 -5.72 -22.35
C GLY A 287 -7.70 -5.54 -21.86
N ASN A 288 -8.66 -6.29 -22.39
CA ASN A 288 -10.04 -6.25 -21.91
C ASN A 288 -10.19 -7.13 -20.67
N VAL A 289 -10.83 -6.57 -19.65
CA VAL A 289 -11.21 -7.30 -18.42
C VAL A 289 -12.42 -8.18 -18.74
N ILE A 290 -12.25 -9.50 -18.70
CA ILE A 290 -13.36 -10.46 -18.87
C ILE A 290 -13.80 -10.92 -17.49
N PHE A 291 -15.12 -10.97 -17.25
CA PHE A 291 -15.71 -11.36 -15.97
C PHE A 291 -16.22 -12.82 -16.00
N PRO A 292 -16.36 -13.49 -14.83
CA PRO A 292 -16.82 -14.88 -14.73
C PRO A 292 -18.22 -15.10 -15.32
N ASP A 293 -19.05 -14.06 -15.39
CA ASP A 293 -20.39 -14.14 -15.97
C ASP A 293 -20.36 -14.39 -17.50
N ASN A 294 -19.18 -14.34 -18.12
CA ASN A 294 -18.97 -14.49 -19.58
C ASN A 294 -18.01 -15.63 -19.99
N ASN A 295 -17.79 -16.66 -19.15
CA ASN A 295 -17.08 -17.89 -19.56
C ASN A 295 -15.71 -17.67 -20.27
N ALA A 296 -14.75 -17.03 -19.61
CA ALA A 296 -13.35 -17.03 -20.04
C ALA A 296 -12.41 -17.39 -18.88
N ASP A 297 -11.40 -18.19 -19.20
CA ASP A 297 -10.51 -18.94 -18.29
C ASP A 297 -10.07 -18.18 -17.04
N TYR A 298 -10.82 -18.43 -15.98
CA TYR A 298 -10.38 -18.39 -14.60
C TYR A 298 -9.49 -19.62 -14.41
N SER A 299 -8.20 -19.50 -14.07
CA SER A 299 -7.40 -20.72 -13.87
C SER A 299 -8.06 -21.56 -12.77
N ASP A 300 -8.33 -22.82 -13.06
CA ASP A 300 -8.79 -23.81 -12.07
C ASP A 300 -7.62 -24.35 -11.24
N GLU A 301 -6.44 -23.73 -11.39
CA GLU A 301 -5.18 -24.12 -10.79
C GLU A 301 -4.99 -23.53 -9.39
N PHE A 302 -4.53 -24.38 -8.48
CA PHE A 302 -3.99 -24.00 -7.18
C PHE A 302 -2.52 -23.60 -7.36
N ASP A 303 -2.31 -22.46 -7.99
CA ASP A 303 -0.99 -21.91 -8.30
C ASP A 303 -0.36 -21.21 -7.08
N GLU A 304 0.94 -20.91 -7.19
CA GLU A 304 1.74 -20.29 -6.11
C GLU A 304 1.10 -19.02 -5.56
N ASN A 305 0.51 -18.22 -6.46
CA ASN A 305 -0.14 -16.95 -6.12
C ASN A 305 -1.42 -17.18 -5.33
N PHE A 306 -2.22 -18.17 -5.74
CA PHE A 306 -3.46 -18.47 -5.04
C PHE A 306 -3.19 -19.12 -3.68
N VAL A 307 -2.18 -20.00 -3.56
CA VAL A 307 -1.75 -20.54 -2.26
C VAL A 307 -1.54 -19.44 -1.22
N TRP A 308 -0.84 -18.38 -1.63
CA TRP A 308 -0.56 -17.23 -0.79
C TRP A 308 -1.81 -16.48 -0.32
N VAL A 309 -2.78 -16.29 -1.20
CA VAL A 309 -4.07 -15.67 -0.86
C VAL A 309 -4.78 -16.49 0.19
N ILE A 310 -4.79 -17.81 -0.01
CA ILE A 310 -5.38 -18.74 0.95
C ILE A 310 -4.63 -18.65 2.30
N TYR A 311 -3.30 -18.50 2.27
CA TYR A 311 -2.46 -18.44 3.47
C TYR A 311 -2.77 -17.20 4.31
N GLN A 312 -2.72 -16.01 3.69
CA GLN A 312 -3.01 -14.74 4.35
C GLN A 312 -4.45 -14.70 4.88
N PHE A 313 -5.42 -15.10 4.04
CA PHE A 313 -6.81 -15.22 4.45
C PHE A 313 -6.96 -16.07 5.72
N SER A 314 -6.34 -17.26 5.72
CA SER A 314 -6.49 -18.20 6.82
C SER A 314 -5.85 -17.66 8.07
N ILE A 315 -4.65 -17.08 7.96
CA ILE A 315 -3.95 -16.51 9.10
C ILE A 315 -4.77 -15.42 9.77
N HIS A 316 -5.38 -14.48 9.05
CA HIS A 316 -6.17 -13.42 9.70
C HIS A 316 -7.37 -13.96 10.48
N ASN A 317 -7.94 -15.05 9.99
CA ASN A 317 -9.16 -15.63 10.53
C ASN A 317 -8.90 -16.78 11.53
N LEU A 318 -7.64 -17.05 11.88
CA LEU A 318 -7.28 -18.07 12.86
C LEU A 318 -7.22 -17.55 14.30
N PRO A 319 -7.53 -18.40 15.30
CA PRO A 319 -7.24 -18.09 16.69
C PRO A 319 -5.75 -17.80 16.90
N ARG A 320 -5.44 -16.85 17.78
CA ARG A 320 -4.10 -16.41 18.14
C ARG A 320 -3.21 -17.56 18.61
N GLU A 321 -3.78 -18.55 19.31
CA GLU A 321 -3.06 -19.74 19.76
C GLU A 321 -2.55 -20.60 18.62
N ILE A 322 -3.18 -20.50 17.45
CA ILE A 322 -2.75 -21.21 16.22
C ILE A 322 -1.79 -20.33 15.42
N ARG A 323 -2.14 -19.05 15.22
CA ARG A 323 -1.36 -18.09 14.41
C ARG A 323 0.10 -17.99 14.86
N LYS A 324 0.34 -17.97 16.17
CA LYS A 324 1.69 -17.83 16.74
C LYS A 324 2.63 -18.98 16.32
N ASP A 325 2.09 -20.19 16.15
CA ASP A 325 2.86 -21.40 15.86
C ASP A 325 2.97 -21.65 14.34
N LEU A 326 2.21 -20.93 13.52
CA LEU A 326 2.33 -21.03 12.06
C LEU A 326 3.69 -20.50 11.59
N PRO A 327 4.44 -21.26 10.76
CA PRO A 327 5.74 -20.85 10.28
C PRO A 327 5.60 -19.59 9.43
N LEU A 328 6.18 -18.50 9.90
CA LEU A 328 6.31 -17.25 9.14
C LEU A 328 7.55 -17.30 8.26
N LYS A 329 7.69 -18.35 7.45
CA LYS A 329 8.95 -18.54 6.71
C LYS A 329 9.12 -17.60 5.53
N LEU A 330 8.10 -16.81 5.21
CA LEU A 330 8.14 -15.88 4.09
C LEU A 330 8.35 -14.44 4.54
N GLU A 331 8.41 -14.22 5.85
CA GLU A 331 8.75 -12.93 6.42
C GLU A 331 10.25 -12.92 6.74
N GLN A 332 10.99 -12.17 5.90
CA GLN A 332 12.22 -11.44 6.24
C GLN A 332 13.63 -12.05 6.13
N ALA A 333 13.88 -13.18 5.47
CA ALA A 333 15.27 -13.47 5.04
C ALA A 333 15.33 -14.56 3.98
N ASP A 334 15.22 -14.19 2.70
CA ASP A 334 15.79 -15.03 1.65
C ASP A 334 16.97 -14.28 1.03
N ILE A 335 18.07 -15.02 0.97
CA ILE A 335 19.45 -14.66 0.64
C ILE A 335 19.50 -13.58 -0.43
N PHE A 336 20.09 -12.42 -0.11
CA PHE A 336 20.56 -11.49 -1.13
C PHE A 336 21.66 -12.21 -1.91
N PRO A 337 21.45 -12.58 -3.19
CA PRO A 337 22.44 -13.32 -3.96
C PRO A 337 23.81 -12.64 -3.92
N GLU A 338 24.85 -13.38 -3.53
CA GLU A 338 26.21 -12.82 -3.34
C GLU A 338 26.74 -12.12 -4.60
N PHE A 339 26.32 -12.58 -5.79
CA PHE A 339 26.72 -12.02 -7.09
C PHE A 339 26.34 -10.54 -7.28
N PHE A 340 25.37 -10.01 -6.51
CA PHE A 340 25.02 -8.58 -6.59
C PHE A 340 26.15 -7.68 -6.11
N SER A 341 26.92 -8.13 -5.13
CA SER A 341 28.09 -7.40 -4.67
C SER A 341 29.19 -7.40 -5.73
N GLU A 342 29.38 -8.49 -6.46
CA GLU A 342 30.34 -8.58 -7.56
C GLU A 342 29.94 -7.67 -8.73
N TYR A 343 28.64 -7.60 -9.03
CA TYR A 343 28.10 -6.77 -10.10
C TYR A 343 28.31 -5.27 -9.87
N SER A 344 28.11 -4.78 -8.64
CA SER A 344 28.32 -3.35 -8.35
C SER A 344 29.76 -2.91 -8.53
N HIS A 345 30.73 -3.80 -8.28
CA HIS A 345 32.15 -3.49 -8.46
C HIS A 345 32.58 -3.49 -9.93
N GLY A 346 31.93 -4.29 -10.79
CA GLY A 346 32.21 -4.37 -12.23
C GLY A 346 31.99 -3.04 -12.96
N ILE A 347 30.79 -2.48 -12.88
CA ILE A 347 30.41 -1.23 -13.56
C ILE A 347 31.33 -0.07 -13.15
N SER A 348 31.56 0.08 -11.84
CA SER A 348 32.41 1.15 -11.33
C SER A 348 33.86 1.01 -11.84
N SER A 349 34.40 -0.21 -11.84
CA SER A 349 35.76 -0.48 -12.35
C SER A 349 35.89 -0.22 -13.86
N SER A 350 34.87 -0.63 -14.64
CA SER A 350 34.76 -0.35 -16.07
C SER A 350 34.76 1.16 -16.34
N TYR A 351 34.01 1.92 -15.54
CA TYR A 351 33.99 3.37 -15.66
C TYR A 351 35.32 4.03 -15.30
N LEU A 352 35.98 3.62 -14.21
CA LEU A 352 37.28 4.20 -13.84
C LEU A 352 38.29 4.02 -14.97
N THR A 353 38.31 2.84 -15.59
CA THR A 353 39.15 2.55 -16.76
C THR A 353 38.80 3.45 -17.95
N PHE A 354 37.51 3.62 -18.23
CA PHE A 354 37.02 4.51 -19.29
C PHE A 354 37.35 5.99 -19.02
N SER A 355 37.17 6.45 -17.79
CA SER A 355 37.44 7.82 -17.34
C SER A 355 38.92 8.16 -17.52
N GLU A 356 39.83 7.27 -17.09
CA GLU A 356 41.27 7.43 -17.30
C GLU A 356 41.64 7.43 -18.79
N LYS A 357 40.95 6.61 -19.61
CA LYS A 357 41.15 6.61 -21.06
C LYS A 357 40.71 7.93 -21.70
N ILE A 358 39.59 8.51 -21.29
CA ILE A 358 39.16 9.83 -21.78
C ILE A 358 40.11 10.93 -21.33
N LYS A 359 40.49 10.96 -20.04
CA LYS A 359 41.43 11.95 -19.50
C LYS A 359 42.74 11.92 -20.28
N SER A 360 43.36 10.74 -20.43
CA SER A 360 44.63 10.60 -21.13
C SER A 360 44.55 10.95 -22.62
N THR A 361 43.44 10.63 -23.29
CA THR A 361 43.21 10.99 -24.71
C THR A 361 43.05 12.51 -24.90
N LEU A 362 42.38 13.21 -23.97
CA LEU A 362 42.03 14.62 -24.13
C LEU A 362 43.00 15.60 -23.46
N GLN A 363 43.71 15.20 -22.40
CA GLN A 363 44.62 16.07 -21.66
C GLN A 363 45.65 16.80 -22.54
N PRO A 364 46.25 16.18 -23.59
CA PRO A 364 47.22 16.88 -24.44
C PRO A 364 46.60 17.94 -25.36
N CYS A 365 45.29 17.90 -25.56
CA CYS A 365 44.57 18.68 -26.57
C CYS A 365 43.72 19.80 -25.98
N LEU A 366 43.37 19.72 -24.69
CA LEU A 366 42.49 20.69 -24.05
C LEU A 366 43.24 21.84 -23.38
N SER A 367 42.61 23.01 -23.37
CA SER A 367 43.00 24.10 -22.49
C SER A 367 42.83 23.70 -21.02
N LYS A 368 43.54 24.36 -20.10
CA LYS A 368 43.39 24.11 -18.65
C LYS A 368 41.93 24.21 -18.20
N VAL A 369 41.19 25.21 -18.68
CA VAL A 369 39.80 25.45 -18.32
C VAL A 369 38.88 24.34 -18.84
N ASP A 370 39.07 23.92 -20.10
CA ASP A 370 38.26 22.83 -20.66
C ASP A 370 38.61 21.46 -20.05
N TYR A 371 39.87 21.26 -19.62
CA TYR A 371 40.26 20.07 -18.89
C TYR A 371 39.63 20.02 -17.49
N GLU A 372 39.57 21.14 -16.77
CA GLU A 372 38.84 21.24 -15.50
C GLU A 372 37.33 20.98 -15.69
N ASN A 373 36.74 21.48 -16.78
CA ASN A 373 35.34 21.19 -17.14
C ASN A 373 35.13 19.70 -17.43
N LEU A 374 36.04 19.06 -18.17
CA LEU A 374 36.02 17.61 -18.42
C LEU A 374 36.05 16.82 -17.11
N LEU A 375 36.94 17.17 -16.17
CA LEU A 375 37.03 16.51 -14.88
C LEU A 375 35.73 16.63 -14.08
N SER A 376 35.09 17.81 -14.14
CA SER A 376 33.78 18.03 -13.51
C SER A 376 32.69 17.15 -14.12
N SER A 377 32.60 17.07 -15.45
CA SER A 377 31.63 16.21 -16.15
C SER A 377 31.86 14.72 -15.85
N LEU A 378 33.12 14.28 -15.77
CA LEU A 378 33.45 12.92 -15.38
C LEU A 378 33.01 12.65 -13.93
N ALA A 379 33.37 13.52 -12.98
CA ALA A 379 32.99 13.36 -11.57
C ALA A 379 31.46 13.32 -11.37
N GLN A 380 30.70 14.11 -12.15
CA GLN A 380 29.23 14.05 -12.11
C GLN A 380 28.71 12.66 -12.51
N TYR A 381 29.23 12.08 -13.60
CA TYR A 381 28.87 10.74 -14.02
C TYR A 381 29.28 9.70 -12.97
N GLU A 382 30.50 9.81 -12.44
CA GLU A 382 31.03 8.92 -11.39
C GLU A 382 30.10 8.83 -10.19
N ASN A 383 29.55 9.95 -9.73
CA ASN A 383 28.60 9.96 -8.61
C ASN A 383 27.38 9.06 -8.85
N ASN A 384 26.90 8.98 -10.10
CA ASN A 384 25.70 8.24 -10.49
C ASN A 384 25.92 6.72 -10.66
N ILE A 385 27.18 6.27 -10.74
CA ILE A 385 27.57 4.86 -10.92
C ILE A 385 28.64 4.39 -9.92
N SER A 386 28.92 5.22 -8.93
CA SER A 386 29.89 4.96 -7.87
C SER A 386 29.51 3.69 -7.08
N PRO A 387 30.49 3.10 -6.36
CA PRO A 387 30.18 2.02 -5.42
C PRO A 387 29.09 2.41 -4.43
N ASP A 388 28.99 3.69 -4.03
CA ASP A 388 27.96 4.20 -3.12
C ASP A 388 26.58 4.28 -3.76
N ALA A 389 26.47 4.72 -5.03
CA ALA A 389 25.22 4.72 -5.78
C ALA A 389 24.71 3.30 -6.00
N SER A 390 25.61 2.38 -6.38
CA SER A 390 25.30 0.96 -6.50
C SER A 390 24.95 0.34 -5.15
N THR A 391 25.66 0.66 -4.07
CA THR A 391 25.35 0.20 -2.71
C THR A 391 23.97 0.71 -2.28
N THR A 392 23.64 1.95 -2.61
CA THR A 392 22.31 2.52 -2.35
C THR A 392 21.23 1.80 -3.16
N LEU A 393 21.49 1.48 -4.43
CA LEU A 393 20.59 0.66 -5.22
C LEU A 393 20.44 -0.74 -4.61
N MET A 394 21.54 -1.39 -4.22
CA MET A 394 21.53 -2.73 -3.62
C MET A 394 20.78 -2.73 -2.29
N TYR A 395 20.97 -1.71 -1.46
CA TYR A 395 20.22 -1.50 -0.24
C TYR A 395 18.73 -1.31 -0.52
N LYS A 396 18.36 -0.51 -1.53
CA LYS A 396 16.97 -0.36 -1.95
C LYS A 396 16.39 -1.66 -2.51
N ILE A 397 17.14 -2.40 -3.31
CA ILE A 397 16.75 -3.69 -3.87
C ILE A 397 16.52 -4.68 -2.72
N LYS A 398 17.43 -4.73 -1.74
CA LYS A 398 17.30 -5.53 -0.53
C LYS A 398 16.05 -5.15 0.27
N LEU A 399 15.83 -3.86 0.53
CA LEU A 399 14.61 -3.38 1.18
C LEU A 399 13.34 -3.77 0.40
N TYR A 400 13.36 -3.72 -0.94
CA TYR A 400 12.23 -4.17 -1.76
C TYR A 400 12.05 -5.68 -1.73
N TYR A 401 13.14 -6.41 -1.64
CA TYR A 401 13.17 -7.86 -1.49
C TYR A 401 12.57 -8.28 -0.13
N ASP A 402 12.91 -7.54 0.91
CA ASP A 402 12.46 -7.74 2.29
C ASP A 402 11.00 -7.26 2.50
N SER A 403 10.56 -6.23 1.78
CA SER A 403 9.21 -5.64 1.88
C SER A 403 8.15 -6.27 0.95
N TYR A 404 8.31 -7.54 0.60
CA TYR A 404 7.37 -8.34 -0.22
C TYR A 404 7.13 -7.84 -1.65
N LEU A 405 7.83 -6.78 -2.08
CA LEU A 405 7.77 -6.22 -3.43
C LEU A 405 8.90 -6.75 -4.32
N ARG A 406 9.37 -7.99 -4.05
CA ARG A 406 10.44 -8.73 -4.76
C ARG A 406 10.33 -8.60 -6.29
N TYR A 407 9.11 -8.50 -6.78
CA TYR A 407 8.72 -8.48 -8.18
C TYR A 407 8.82 -7.13 -8.89
N ARG A 408 8.74 -6.02 -8.15
CA ARG A 408 8.85 -4.67 -8.73
C ARG A 408 10.27 -4.12 -8.71
N ILE A 409 11.23 -4.87 -8.18
CA ILE A 409 12.66 -4.53 -8.20
C ILE A 409 13.10 -4.14 -9.62
N TRP A 410 12.70 -4.94 -10.61
CA TRP A 410 13.00 -4.68 -12.01
C TRP A 410 12.46 -3.34 -12.50
N SER A 411 11.15 -3.12 -12.38
CA SER A 411 10.46 -1.98 -12.98
C SER A 411 10.63 -0.68 -12.19
N SER A 412 10.79 -0.76 -10.87
CA SER A 412 10.74 0.40 -9.97
C SER A 412 12.11 0.87 -9.49
N LEU A 413 13.14 0.01 -9.52
CA LEU A 413 14.48 0.35 -9.05
C LEU A 413 15.53 0.17 -10.13
N TYR A 414 15.65 -1.05 -10.65
CA TYR A 414 16.72 -1.41 -11.55
C TYR A 414 16.59 -0.75 -12.94
N LYS A 415 15.40 -0.80 -13.56
CA LYS A 415 15.17 -0.17 -14.86
C LYS A 415 15.39 1.36 -14.81
N PRO A 416 14.85 2.12 -13.84
CA PRO A 416 15.17 3.53 -13.68
C PRO A 416 16.68 3.79 -13.49
N PHE A 417 17.36 3.00 -12.67
CA PHE A 417 18.81 3.11 -12.48
C PHE A 417 19.56 2.91 -13.80
N LYS A 418 19.30 1.80 -14.52
CA LYS A 418 19.89 1.52 -15.84
C LYS A 418 19.67 2.66 -16.82
N LEU A 419 18.44 3.18 -16.90
CA LEU A 419 18.11 4.28 -17.80
C LEU A 419 18.89 5.55 -17.42
N ASN A 420 18.97 5.88 -16.13
CA ASN A 420 19.75 7.02 -15.64
C ASN A 420 21.24 6.89 -16.01
N VAL A 421 21.84 5.70 -15.82
CA VAL A 421 23.25 5.44 -16.18
C VAL A 421 23.50 5.65 -17.68
N LEU A 422 22.56 5.25 -18.54
CA LEU A 422 22.67 5.41 -19.99
C LEU A 422 22.39 6.86 -20.45
N GLU A 423 21.48 7.56 -19.77
CA GLU A 423 21.16 8.97 -20.04
C GLU A 423 22.32 9.90 -19.65
N GLU A 424 22.94 9.65 -18.50
CA GLU A 424 24.10 10.40 -18.02
C GLU A 424 25.32 10.26 -18.96
N LEU A 425 25.43 9.16 -19.74
CA LEU A 425 26.45 9.05 -20.79
C LEU A 425 26.20 9.98 -21.96
N GLU A 426 24.94 10.22 -22.32
CA GLU A 426 24.59 11.19 -23.35
C GLU A 426 24.85 12.63 -22.88
N ILE A 427 24.57 12.91 -21.59
CA ILE A 427 24.91 14.18 -20.96
C ILE A 427 26.44 14.38 -20.96
N LEU A 428 27.20 13.36 -20.54
CA LEU A 428 28.66 13.38 -20.59
C LEU A 428 29.17 13.63 -22.02
N LYS A 429 28.63 12.90 -23.01
CA LYS A 429 28.98 13.07 -24.43
C LYS A 429 28.74 14.49 -24.91
N SER A 430 27.57 15.04 -24.62
CA SER A 430 27.20 16.42 -24.98
C SER A 430 28.14 17.43 -24.31
N GLY A 431 28.46 17.22 -23.04
CA GLY A 431 29.39 18.06 -22.27
C GLY A 431 30.79 18.05 -22.85
N VAL A 432 31.34 16.87 -23.13
CA VAL A 432 32.67 16.70 -23.74
C VAL A 432 32.72 17.32 -25.14
N LEU A 433 31.71 17.11 -25.97
CA LEU A 433 31.66 17.66 -27.33
C LEU A 433 31.44 19.18 -27.37
N SER A 434 31.03 19.79 -26.25
CA SER A 434 30.88 21.24 -26.12
C SER A 434 32.15 22.00 -25.70
N LEU A 435 33.23 21.27 -25.37
CA LEU A 435 34.50 21.86 -24.96
C LEU A 435 35.11 22.67 -26.11
N LYS A 436 35.47 23.93 -25.83
CA LYS A 436 35.83 24.91 -26.88
C LYS A 436 37.17 24.62 -27.54
N SER A 437 38.13 24.06 -26.79
CA SER A 437 39.45 23.70 -27.29
C SER A 437 39.50 22.32 -27.95
N LEU A 438 38.38 21.58 -28.02
CA LEU A 438 38.34 20.26 -28.64
C LEU A 438 38.28 20.37 -30.17
N ASP A 439 39.29 19.85 -30.86
CA ASP A 439 39.31 19.80 -32.31
C ASP A 439 38.35 18.72 -32.87
N SER A 440 37.95 18.84 -34.12
CA SER A 440 36.96 17.96 -34.74
C SER A 440 37.41 16.51 -34.89
N SER A 441 38.72 16.25 -35.05
CA SER A 441 39.25 14.90 -35.13
C SER A 441 39.18 14.23 -33.77
N LYS A 442 39.58 14.94 -32.71
CA LYS A 442 39.49 14.45 -31.32
C LYS A 442 38.05 14.36 -30.81
N ALA A 443 37.16 15.23 -31.28
CA ALA A 443 35.73 15.12 -31.02
C ALA A 443 35.15 13.81 -31.57
N ALA A 444 35.54 13.41 -32.79
CA ALA A 444 35.12 12.13 -33.36
C ALA A 444 35.70 10.93 -32.60
N GLU A 445 36.98 10.98 -32.24
CA GLU A 445 37.65 9.94 -31.47
C GLU A 445 36.99 9.74 -30.09
N VAL A 446 36.77 10.82 -29.33
CA VAL A 446 36.15 10.72 -28.01
C VAL A 446 34.68 10.35 -28.09
N SER A 447 33.95 10.83 -29.10
CA SER A 447 32.58 10.37 -29.36
C SER A 447 32.55 8.85 -29.53
N SER A 448 33.47 8.30 -30.33
CA SER A 448 33.57 6.86 -30.54
C SER A 448 33.94 6.10 -29.26
N LEU A 449 34.79 6.67 -28.39
CA LEU A 449 35.13 6.06 -27.10
C LEU A 449 33.92 6.01 -26.16
N ILE A 450 33.14 7.09 -26.10
CA ILE A 450 31.92 7.16 -25.28
C ILE A 450 30.86 6.19 -25.84
N ASP A 451 30.68 6.14 -27.15
CA ASP A 451 29.74 5.23 -27.81
C ASP A 451 30.12 3.76 -27.58
N SER A 452 31.41 3.43 -27.69
CA SER A 452 31.91 2.08 -27.38
C SER A 452 31.63 1.71 -25.92
N PHE A 453 31.95 2.61 -24.98
CA PHE A 453 31.70 2.37 -23.57
C PHE A 453 30.21 2.20 -23.26
N LYS A 454 29.35 2.98 -23.91
CA LYS A 454 27.89 2.83 -23.79
C LYS A 454 27.42 1.46 -24.26
N VAL A 455 27.99 0.94 -25.35
CA VAL A 455 27.71 -0.43 -25.83
C VAL A 455 28.18 -1.46 -24.81
N ASP A 456 29.40 -1.34 -24.29
CA ASP A 456 29.98 -2.26 -23.32
C ASP A 456 29.15 -2.33 -22.03
N ILE A 457 28.80 -1.17 -21.46
CA ILE A 457 27.92 -1.07 -20.29
C ILE A 457 26.52 -1.62 -20.57
N SER A 458 25.98 -1.40 -21.78
CA SER A 458 24.68 -1.96 -22.15
C SER A 458 24.70 -3.49 -22.20
N LEU A 459 25.81 -4.08 -22.67
CA LEU A 459 26.02 -5.53 -22.66
C LEU A 459 26.19 -6.08 -21.25
N GLU A 460 26.91 -5.35 -20.37
CA GLU A 460 27.05 -5.70 -18.96
C GLU A 460 25.69 -5.71 -18.24
N PHE A 461 24.84 -4.70 -18.47
CA PHE A 461 23.44 -4.72 -18.03
C PHE A 461 22.70 -5.94 -18.59
N GLN A 462 22.73 -6.21 -19.89
CA GLN A 462 22.04 -7.38 -20.45
C GLN A 462 22.50 -8.73 -19.87
N GLY A 463 23.81 -8.88 -19.63
CA GLY A 463 24.38 -10.06 -19.00
C GLY A 463 23.84 -10.27 -17.58
N PHE A 464 23.83 -9.20 -16.80
CA PHE A 464 23.26 -9.19 -15.46
C PHE A 464 21.77 -9.53 -15.45
N GLU A 465 20.99 -8.94 -16.35
CA GLU A 465 19.55 -9.17 -16.44
C GLU A 465 19.23 -10.65 -16.70
N LYS A 466 20.04 -11.28 -17.56
CA LYS A 466 19.93 -12.70 -17.87
C LYS A 466 20.31 -13.57 -16.67
N GLN A 467 21.36 -13.21 -15.94
CA GLN A 467 21.80 -13.93 -14.74
C GLN A 467 20.83 -13.75 -13.58
N TRP A 468 20.45 -12.51 -13.25
CA TRP A 468 19.44 -12.13 -12.26
C TRP A 468 18.18 -12.97 -12.42
N PHE A 469 17.61 -12.99 -13.63
CA PHE A 469 16.34 -13.67 -13.84
C PHE A 469 16.43 -15.18 -13.64
N GLN A 470 17.58 -15.79 -13.95
CA GLN A 470 17.77 -17.22 -13.74
C GLN A 470 18.10 -17.59 -12.30
N GLU A 471 18.98 -16.84 -11.64
CA GLU A 471 19.30 -17.09 -10.23
C GLU A 471 18.11 -16.82 -9.33
N PHE A 472 17.36 -15.75 -9.58
CA PHE A 472 16.10 -15.47 -8.89
C PHE A 472 15.10 -16.62 -9.05
N LYS A 473 14.89 -17.11 -10.29
CA LYS A 473 13.99 -18.25 -10.54
C LYS A 473 14.47 -19.54 -9.89
N ASN A 474 15.78 -19.76 -9.84
CA ASN A 474 16.35 -20.95 -9.24
C ASN A 474 16.21 -20.93 -7.71
N ALA A 475 16.56 -19.82 -7.05
CA ALA A 475 16.35 -19.64 -5.61
C ALA A 475 14.86 -19.77 -5.26
N TRP A 476 13.99 -19.12 -6.04
CA TRP A 476 12.53 -19.24 -5.89
C TRP A 476 12.07 -20.70 -5.95
N ARG A 477 12.54 -21.48 -6.94
CA ARG A 477 12.15 -22.88 -7.07
C ARG A 477 12.74 -23.78 -5.99
N GLN A 478 13.97 -23.53 -5.54
CA GLN A 478 14.66 -24.41 -4.60
C GLN A 478 14.32 -24.14 -3.14
N GLU A 479 14.05 -22.88 -2.78
CA GLU A 479 13.83 -22.47 -1.40
C GLU A 479 12.35 -22.23 -1.12
N PHE A 480 11.68 -21.48 -2.01
CA PHE A 480 10.31 -21.04 -1.78
C PHE A 480 9.28 -22.15 -2.06
N ILE A 481 9.40 -22.89 -3.16
CA ILE A 481 8.40 -23.93 -3.51
C ILE A 481 8.31 -25.06 -2.48
N PRO A 482 9.42 -25.68 -2.01
CA PRO A 482 9.33 -26.71 -0.98
C PRO A 482 8.76 -26.17 0.35
N SER A 483 9.12 -24.94 0.72
CA SER A 483 8.56 -24.26 1.90
C SER A 483 7.06 -24.00 1.74
N LEU A 484 6.61 -23.61 0.55
CA LEU A 484 5.21 -23.42 0.22
C LEU A 484 4.43 -24.75 0.26
N GLU A 485 5.01 -25.83 -0.26
CA GLU A 485 4.43 -27.18 -0.23
C GLU A 485 4.29 -27.74 1.20
N GLU A 486 5.27 -27.48 2.08
CA GLU A 486 5.13 -27.77 3.52
C GLU A 486 4.01 -26.95 4.15
N GLN A 487 3.87 -25.70 3.71
CA GLN A 487 2.87 -24.79 4.25
C GLN A 487 1.45 -25.18 3.81
N ILE A 488 1.14 -25.62 2.59
CA ILE A 488 -0.25 -25.94 2.16
C ILE A 488 -0.94 -27.12 2.88
N THR A 489 -0.30 -27.69 3.89
CA THR A 489 -0.87 -28.68 4.81
C THR A 489 -2.05 -28.16 5.63
N TRP A 490 -2.44 -26.88 5.53
CA TRP A 490 -3.62 -26.30 6.18
C TRP A 490 -4.79 -26.02 5.23
N THR A 491 -4.80 -26.52 3.99
CA THR A 491 -5.93 -26.26 3.06
C THR A 491 -7.28 -26.80 3.56
N ALA A 492 -7.33 -27.85 4.39
CA ALA A 492 -8.57 -28.23 5.08
C ALA A 492 -9.01 -27.26 6.17
N LEU A 493 -8.05 -26.60 6.83
CA LEU A 493 -8.32 -25.59 7.85
C LEU A 493 -8.92 -24.34 7.21
N HIS A 494 -8.40 -23.95 6.04
CA HIS A 494 -8.96 -22.84 5.27
C HIS A 494 -10.44 -23.03 4.93
N GLU A 495 -10.79 -24.21 4.39
CA GLU A 495 -12.17 -24.55 4.06
C GLU A 495 -13.09 -24.41 5.28
N ALA A 496 -12.65 -24.90 6.44
CA ALA A 496 -13.41 -24.77 7.68
C ALA A 496 -13.58 -23.32 8.15
N ILE A 497 -12.55 -22.49 7.99
CA ILE A 497 -12.63 -21.04 8.28
C ILE A 497 -13.64 -20.37 7.35
N LEU A 498 -13.59 -20.66 6.05
CA LEU A 498 -14.53 -20.08 5.09
C LEU A 498 -15.97 -20.48 5.37
N GLU A 499 -16.24 -21.77 5.62
CA GLU A 499 -17.57 -22.25 5.97
C GLU A 499 -18.11 -21.52 7.21
N TYR A 500 -17.26 -21.34 8.21
CA TYR A 500 -17.61 -20.60 9.41
C TYR A 500 -17.96 -19.14 9.10
N LEU A 501 -17.13 -18.44 8.32
CA LEU A 501 -17.35 -17.03 7.96
C LEU A 501 -18.60 -16.85 7.10
N GLU A 502 -18.95 -17.83 6.25
CA GLU A 502 -20.18 -17.81 5.43
C GLU A 502 -21.41 -17.83 6.32
N LYS A 503 -21.42 -18.71 7.31
CA LYS A 503 -22.49 -18.76 8.30
C LYS A 503 -22.58 -17.46 9.11
N ALA A 504 -21.46 -16.95 9.61
CA ALA A 504 -21.45 -15.71 10.40
C ALA A 504 -21.96 -14.50 9.59
N LYS A 505 -21.61 -14.42 8.31
CA LYS A 505 -22.06 -13.34 7.41
C LYS A 505 -23.56 -13.44 7.08
N GLU A 506 -24.14 -14.64 7.09
CA GLU A 506 -25.58 -14.83 6.96
C GLU A 506 -26.32 -14.39 8.23
N GLU A 507 -25.78 -14.66 9.42
CA GLU A 507 -26.39 -14.26 10.70
C GLU A 507 -26.35 -12.73 10.94
N ILE A 508 -25.38 -12.03 10.37
CA ILE A 508 -25.29 -10.55 10.41
C ILE A 508 -26.33 -9.89 9.48
N ARG A 509 -26.80 -10.59 8.44
CA ARG A 509 -27.73 -10.08 7.42
C ARG A 509 -29.18 -10.21 7.84
#